data_AF-A0AAD6Y3U0-F1
#
_entry.id   AF-A0AAD6Y3U0-F1
#
_cell.length_a   1.000
_cell.length_b   1.000
_cell.length_c   1.000
_cell.angle_alpha   90.00
_cell.angle_beta   90.00
_cell.angle_gamma   90.00
#
_symmetry.space_group_name_H-M   'P 1'
#
loop_
_entity.id
_entity.type
_entity.pdbx_description
1 polymer ?
#
loop_
_entity_poly.entity_id
_entity_poly.type
_entity_poly.pdbx_seq_one_letter_code
_entity_poly.pdbx_strand_id
1 'polypeptide(L)'
;LSSELGIYPLQVRRAELAIRYLRYLLALPNTCLAHKALEEADRLRRKTKSSWLGDLAFVLGSLPFRAPPLPSLANLTADGCDILIHQLRTLARQWVADSIAGMVSLPLLHGRLEPQEKGAPRAIQLCRRHYLSRVLITDHRLALTRLLCASFYFRGLHTDTSSVPFSQLSCRKCGMDVETPGHVFMQCREERTVAARRELQVTLVHDFQRVLPQMHSREHAEELMRSLIFDWNTVVPMARFVYKVVRSWR
;
A
#
# COMPACT_ATOMS: atom_id res chain seq x y z
N LEU A 1 2.75 -4.74 -0.87
CA LEU A 1 2.70 -3.30 -1.17
C LEU A 1 3.75 -2.54 -0.36
N SER A 2 4.42 -1.55 -0.94
CA SER A 2 5.45 -0.75 -0.26
C SER A 2 4.87 0.15 0.86
N SER A 3 3.57 0.47 0.75
CA SER A 3 2.78 1.20 1.76
C SER A 3 2.73 0.55 3.13
N GLU A 4 2.87 -0.78 3.20
CA GLU A 4 2.74 -1.54 4.45
C GLU A 4 4.01 -1.51 5.28
N LEU A 5 5.16 -1.36 4.61
CA LEU A 5 6.48 -1.35 5.23
C LEU A 5 6.99 0.07 5.50
N GLY A 6 6.30 1.10 5.00
CA GLY A 6 6.76 2.48 5.08
C GLY A 6 7.96 2.77 4.19
N ILE A 7 8.11 2.01 3.11
CA ILE A 7 9.24 2.13 2.18
C ILE A 7 8.73 2.72 0.87
N TYR A 8 9.49 3.64 0.27
CA TYR A 8 9.16 4.15 -1.06
C TYR A 8 9.28 3.05 -2.13
N PRO A 9 8.50 3.13 -3.23
CA PRO A 9 8.66 2.25 -4.37
C PRO A 9 10.11 2.18 -4.85
N LEU A 10 10.54 1.03 -5.37
CA LEU A 10 11.94 0.79 -5.71
C LEU A 10 12.49 1.82 -6.71
N GLN A 11 11.71 2.18 -7.73
CA GLN A 11 12.09 3.18 -8.73
C GLN A 11 12.37 4.56 -8.10
N VAL A 12 11.52 4.99 -7.16
CA VAL A 12 11.67 6.25 -6.42
C VAL A 12 12.96 6.24 -5.60
N ARG A 13 13.24 5.15 -4.89
CA ARG A 13 14.49 5.01 -4.10
C ARG A 13 15.74 5.04 -4.96
N ARG A 14 15.70 4.39 -6.13
CA ARG A 14 16.81 4.41 -7.10
C ARG A 14 17.04 5.82 -7.65
N ALA A 15 15.96 6.53 -8.01
CA ALA A 15 16.03 7.92 -8.46
C ALA A 15 16.59 8.84 -7.36
N GLU A 16 16.12 8.71 -6.12
CA GLU A 16 16.63 9.47 -4.98
C GLU A 16 18.13 9.25 -4.76
N LEU A 17 18.60 7.99 -4.83
CA LEU A 17 20.01 7.66 -4.68
C LEU A 17 20.86 8.33 -5.78
N ALA A 18 20.38 8.30 -7.03
CA ALA A 18 21.06 8.93 -8.15
C ALA A 18 21.10 10.47 -8.02
N ILE A 19 20.02 11.09 -7.54
CA ILE A 19 19.99 12.55 -7.28
C ILE A 19 20.95 12.91 -6.13
N ARG A 20 21.03 12.09 -5.08
CA ARG A 20 22.02 12.30 -4.00
C ARG A 20 23.46 12.23 -4.49
N TYR A 21 23.75 11.32 -5.42
CA TYR A 21 25.05 11.26 -6.06
C TYR A 21 25.30 12.48 -6.96
N LEU A 22 24.28 12.94 -7.73
CA LEU A 22 24.37 14.19 -8.49
C LEU A 22 24.70 15.39 -7.59
N ARG A 23 24.01 15.52 -6.45
CA ARG A 23 24.30 16.54 -5.43
C ARG A 23 25.75 16.51 -4.97
N TYR A 24 26.29 15.31 -4.73
CA TYR A 24 27.70 15.14 -4.38
C TYR A 24 28.63 15.64 -5.50
N LEU A 25 28.37 15.27 -6.75
CA LEU A 25 29.18 15.70 -7.90
C LEU A 25 29.17 17.22 -8.10
N LEU A 26 28.03 17.88 -7.86
CA LEU A 26 27.91 19.34 -7.93
C LEU A 26 28.69 20.08 -6.84
N ALA A 27 28.90 19.44 -5.69
CA ALA A 27 29.66 20.02 -4.58
C ALA A 27 31.18 19.87 -4.75
N LEU A 28 31.63 19.05 -5.71
CA LEU A 28 33.06 18.88 -5.99
C LEU A 28 33.63 20.10 -6.73
N PRO A 29 34.93 20.42 -6.51
CA PRO A 29 35.62 21.41 -7.33
C PRO A 29 35.58 21.04 -8.82
N ASN A 30 35.47 22.03 -9.69
CA ASN A 30 35.48 21.84 -11.15
C ASN A 30 36.79 21.21 -11.69
N THR A 31 37.87 21.22 -10.91
CA THR A 31 39.13 20.54 -11.23
C THR A 31 39.06 19.03 -11.02
N CYS A 32 38.11 18.54 -10.20
CA CYS A 32 37.95 17.13 -9.89
C CYS A 32 37.50 16.34 -11.13
N LEU A 33 38.10 15.16 -11.37
CA LEU A 33 37.74 14.29 -12.49
C LEU A 33 36.26 13.91 -12.50
N ALA A 34 35.65 13.70 -11.34
CA ALA A 34 34.24 13.35 -11.24
C ALA A 34 33.31 14.52 -11.65
N HIS A 35 33.71 15.76 -11.36
CA HIS A 35 32.97 16.95 -11.82
C HIS A 35 33.10 17.13 -13.33
N LYS A 36 34.31 16.98 -13.88
CA LYS A 36 34.53 17.01 -15.33
C LYS A 36 33.74 15.92 -16.07
N ALA A 37 33.64 14.72 -15.47
CA ALA A 37 32.81 13.64 -16.00
C ALA A 37 31.32 13.99 -16.00
N LEU A 38 30.84 14.75 -14.99
CA LEU A 38 29.47 15.27 -14.97
C LEU A 38 29.23 16.30 -16.08
N GLU A 39 30.15 17.24 -16.30
CA GLU A 39 30.08 18.21 -17.40
C GLU A 39 30.01 17.51 -18.76
N GLU A 40 30.85 16.48 -18.95
CA GLU A 40 30.85 15.67 -20.17
C GLU A 40 29.56 14.85 -20.33
N ALA A 41 29.02 14.29 -19.24
CA ALA A 41 27.72 13.62 -19.26
C ALA A 41 26.58 14.57 -19.66
N ASP A 42 26.59 15.81 -19.18
CA ASP A 42 25.62 16.83 -19.61
C ASP A 42 25.79 17.22 -21.09
N ARG A 43 27.04 17.35 -21.56
CA ARG A 43 27.34 17.57 -22.98
C ARG A 43 26.79 16.45 -23.86
N LEU A 44 26.99 15.19 -23.47
CA LEU A 44 26.46 14.01 -24.17
C LEU A 44 24.93 13.99 -24.17
N ARG A 45 24.30 14.27 -23.02
CA ARG A 45 22.83 14.39 -22.90
C ARG A 45 22.25 15.42 -23.87
N ARG A 46 22.85 16.62 -23.95
CA ARG A 46 22.41 17.67 -24.91
C ARG A 46 22.52 17.24 -26.37
N LYS A 47 23.48 16.37 -26.68
CA LYS A 47 23.67 15.77 -28.01
C LYS A 47 22.86 14.49 -28.22
N THR A 48 21.89 14.21 -27.35
CA THR A 48 21.04 13.01 -27.35
C THR A 48 21.84 11.69 -27.41
N LYS A 49 23.04 11.69 -26.79
CA LYS A 49 23.87 10.49 -26.63
C LYS A 49 23.72 9.90 -25.24
N SER A 50 23.94 8.59 -25.13
CA SER A 50 23.93 7.86 -23.87
C SER A 50 24.91 8.47 -22.88
N SER A 51 24.43 8.73 -21.67
CA SER A 51 25.19 9.34 -20.58
C SER A 51 24.47 9.10 -19.27
N TRP A 52 25.22 9.05 -18.18
CA TRP A 52 24.65 8.85 -16.85
C TRP A 52 23.58 9.92 -16.49
N LEU A 53 23.81 11.18 -16.87
CA LEU A 53 22.85 12.26 -16.65
C LEU A 53 21.60 12.14 -17.53
N GLY A 54 21.76 11.65 -18.78
CA GLY A 54 20.65 11.30 -19.66
C GLY A 54 19.80 10.16 -19.10
N ASP A 55 20.45 9.12 -18.58
CA ASP A 55 19.78 7.98 -17.93
C ASP A 55 19.00 8.43 -16.69
N LEU A 56 19.56 9.35 -15.89
CA LEU A 56 18.83 9.94 -14.76
C LEU A 56 17.58 10.71 -15.20
N ALA A 57 17.69 11.54 -16.25
CA ALA A 57 16.55 12.26 -16.80
C ALA A 57 15.47 11.28 -17.32
N PHE A 58 15.89 10.19 -17.98
CA PHE A 58 14.99 9.13 -18.44
C PHE A 58 14.30 8.43 -17.26
N VAL A 59 15.05 8.06 -16.22
CA VAL A 59 14.51 7.42 -15.01
C VAL A 59 13.44 8.31 -14.37
N LEU A 60 13.69 9.62 -14.22
CA LEU A 60 12.71 10.57 -13.69
C LEU A 60 11.45 10.66 -14.58
N GLY A 61 11.61 10.63 -15.91
CA GLY A 61 10.50 10.60 -16.85
C GLY A 61 9.70 9.28 -16.86
N SER A 62 10.35 8.18 -16.46
CA SER A 62 9.75 6.83 -16.41
C SER A 62 9.02 6.50 -15.10
N LEU A 63 9.03 7.42 -14.13
CA LEU A 63 8.34 7.22 -12.86
C LEU A 63 6.82 7.09 -13.10
N PRO A 64 6.10 6.34 -12.25
CA PRO A 64 4.66 6.09 -12.43
C PRO A 64 3.79 7.32 -12.11
N PHE A 65 4.42 8.47 -11.90
CA PHE A 65 3.81 9.77 -11.69
C PHE A 65 4.68 10.84 -12.35
N ARG A 66 4.08 12.00 -12.66
CA ARG A 66 4.77 13.09 -13.34
C ARG A 66 5.78 13.78 -12.41
N ALA A 67 7.03 13.32 -12.43
CA ALA A 67 8.13 13.97 -11.72
C ALA A 67 8.60 15.24 -12.45
N PRO A 68 9.21 16.20 -11.74
CA PRO A 68 9.85 17.35 -12.36
C PRO A 68 10.97 16.90 -13.31
N PRO A 69 11.10 17.52 -14.50
CA PRO A 69 12.19 17.21 -15.42
C PRO A 69 13.53 17.61 -14.80
N LEU A 70 14.59 16.86 -15.13
CA LEU A 70 15.94 17.20 -14.69
C LEU A 70 16.44 18.46 -15.39
N PRO A 71 16.81 19.53 -14.67
CA PRO A 71 17.32 20.77 -15.27
C PRO A 71 18.57 20.58 -16.13
N SER A 72 18.96 21.61 -16.87
CA SER A 72 20.32 21.70 -17.44
C SER A 72 21.34 21.81 -16.31
N LEU A 73 22.57 21.31 -16.53
CA LEU A 73 23.62 21.38 -15.51
C LEU A 73 23.88 22.82 -15.04
N ALA A 74 23.80 23.80 -15.94
CA ALA A 74 23.97 25.22 -15.63
C ALA A 74 22.94 25.78 -14.61
N ASN A 75 21.76 25.16 -14.53
CA ASN A 75 20.68 25.56 -13.63
C ASN A 75 20.55 24.61 -12.42
N LEU A 76 21.47 23.65 -12.29
CA LEU A 76 21.43 22.61 -11.28
C LEU A 76 22.37 22.99 -10.13
N THR A 77 21.82 23.00 -8.91
CA THR A 77 22.59 23.27 -7.68
C THR A 77 22.44 22.11 -6.71
N ALA A 78 23.33 22.04 -5.72
CA ALA A 78 23.23 21.07 -4.64
C ALA A 78 21.89 21.20 -3.88
N ASP A 79 21.49 22.43 -3.56
CA ASP A 79 20.20 22.72 -2.92
C ASP A 79 19.00 22.37 -3.82
N GLY A 80 19.14 22.61 -5.14
CA GLY A 80 18.14 22.20 -6.12
C GLY A 80 17.92 20.69 -6.15
N CYS A 81 18.96 19.89 -5.93
CA CYS A 81 18.85 18.44 -5.79
C CYS A 81 18.06 18.05 -4.53
N ASP A 82 18.28 18.74 -3.41
CA ASP A 82 17.54 18.48 -2.17
C ASP A 82 16.05 18.83 -2.32
N ILE A 83 15.74 19.96 -2.98
CA ILE A 83 14.38 20.34 -3.36
C ILE A 83 13.72 19.27 -4.24
N LEU A 84 14.45 18.78 -5.27
CA LEU A 84 13.96 17.74 -6.16
C LEU A 84 13.66 16.43 -5.41
N ILE A 85 14.52 16.02 -4.46
CA ILE A 85 14.29 14.86 -3.61
C ILE A 85 13.03 15.04 -2.76
N HIS A 86 12.83 16.22 -2.16
CA HIS A 86 11.63 16.52 -1.38
C HIS A 86 10.36 16.44 -2.22
N GLN A 87 10.36 17.02 -3.41
CA GLN A 87 9.25 16.96 -4.36
C GLN A 87 8.95 15.52 -4.79
N LEU A 88 10.00 14.76 -5.16
CA LEU A 88 9.90 13.36 -5.55
C LEU A 88 9.22 12.52 -4.46
N ARG A 89 9.62 12.70 -3.20
CA ARG A 89 9.02 11.99 -2.06
C ARG A 89 7.55 12.36 -1.85
N THR A 90 7.19 13.63 -2.00
CA THR A 90 5.80 14.10 -1.88
C THR A 90 4.92 13.49 -2.98
N LEU A 91 5.36 13.56 -4.23
CA LEU A 91 4.65 12.96 -5.36
C LEU A 91 4.51 11.44 -5.22
N ALA A 92 5.56 10.77 -4.75
CA ALA A 92 5.51 9.33 -4.50
C ALA A 92 4.49 8.94 -3.42
N ARG A 93 4.36 9.73 -2.34
CA ARG A 93 3.34 9.50 -1.30
C ARG A 93 1.93 9.66 -1.87
N GLN A 94 1.72 10.70 -2.66
CA GLN A 94 0.42 10.94 -3.31
C GLN A 94 0.08 9.81 -4.27
N TRP A 95 1.02 9.43 -5.14
CA TRP A 95 0.84 8.32 -6.08
C TRP A 95 0.49 7.00 -5.37
N VAL A 96 1.13 6.69 -4.24
CA VAL A 96 0.77 5.49 -3.45
C VAL A 96 -0.65 5.59 -2.90
N ALA A 97 -1.08 6.76 -2.43
CA ALA A 97 -2.44 6.98 -1.94
C ALA A 97 -3.47 6.80 -3.07
N ASP A 98 -3.23 7.44 -4.21
CA ASP A 98 -4.12 7.38 -5.38
C ASP A 98 -4.19 5.96 -5.95
N SER A 99 -3.06 5.25 -5.97
CA SER A 99 -3.01 3.85 -6.41
C SER A 99 -3.86 2.95 -5.51
N ILE A 100 -3.83 3.15 -4.20
CA ILE A 100 -4.66 2.40 -3.27
C ILE A 100 -6.14 2.76 -3.47
N ALA A 101 -6.46 4.05 -3.57
CA ALA A 101 -7.83 4.52 -3.74
C ALA A 101 -8.46 4.06 -5.06
N GLY A 102 -7.69 4.00 -6.15
CA GLY A 102 -8.16 3.57 -7.46
C GLY A 102 -8.26 2.05 -7.65
N MET A 103 -7.69 1.25 -6.74
CA MET A 103 -7.73 -0.21 -6.85
C MET A 103 -8.99 -0.80 -6.20
N VAL A 104 -9.89 -1.33 -7.04
CA VAL A 104 -11.11 -2.06 -6.62
C VAL A 104 -10.79 -3.29 -5.78
N SER A 105 -9.62 -3.91 -5.98
CA SER A 105 -9.19 -5.09 -5.23
C SER A 105 -8.73 -4.80 -3.79
N LEU A 106 -8.63 -3.52 -3.39
CA LEU A 106 -8.18 -3.09 -2.07
C LEU A 106 -9.28 -2.37 -1.25
N PRO A 107 -10.52 -2.87 -1.18
CA PRO A 107 -11.64 -2.14 -0.56
C PRO A 107 -11.42 -1.91 0.94
N LEU A 108 -10.64 -2.78 1.59
CA LEU A 108 -10.29 -2.64 3.01
C LEU A 108 -9.23 -1.55 3.26
N LEU A 109 -8.52 -1.08 2.24
CA LEU A 109 -7.50 -0.01 2.39
C LEU A 109 -8.03 1.38 2.04
N HIS A 110 -9.22 1.49 1.44
CA HIS A 110 -9.84 2.77 1.12
C HIS A 110 -10.15 3.57 2.38
N GLY A 111 -9.78 4.86 2.36
CA GLY A 111 -9.98 5.76 3.51
C GLY A 111 -9.21 5.38 4.77
N ARG A 112 -8.20 4.50 4.68
CA ARG A 112 -7.47 3.99 5.85
C ARG A 112 -6.89 5.11 6.71
N LEU A 113 -7.23 5.07 8.00
CA LEU A 113 -6.56 5.82 9.06
C LEU A 113 -5.68 4.86 9.86
N GLU A 114 -4.41 5.21 10.03
CA GLU A 114 -3.47 4.41 10.82
C GLU A 114 -3.73 4.65 12.32
N PRO A 115 -3.99 3.61 13.11
CA PRO A 115 -4.14 3.75 14.55
C PRO A 115 -2.83 4.22 15.17
N GLN A 116 -2.96 5.09 16.17
CA GLN A 116 -1.83 5.55 16.97
C GLN A 116 -1.86 4.83 18.31
N GLU A 117 -0.70 4.56 18.90
CA GLU A 117 -0.63 4.03 20.27
C GLU A 117 -1.24 5.03 21.28
N LYS A 118 -1.07 6.33 21.01
CA LYS A 118 -1.68 7.43 21.76
C LYS A 118 -2.29 8.44 20.79
N GLY A 119 -3.55 8.79 21.01
CA GLY A 119 -4.27 9.81 20.25
C GLY A 119 -5.10 9.27 19.07
N ALA A 120 -5.68 10.20 18.32
CA ALA A 120 -6.60 9.87 17.23
C ALA A 120 -5.88 9.22 16.03
N PRO A 121 -6.55 8.30 15.30
CA PRO A 121 -6.03 7.74 14.05
C PRO A 121 -5.69 8.82 13.01
N ARG A 122 -4.66 8.58 12.19
CA ARG A 122 -4.18 9.56 11.19
C ARG A 122 -4.03 8.94 9.81
N ALA A 123 -4.31 9.73 8.77
CA ALA A 123 -4.02 9.33 7.40
C ALA A 123 -2.50 9.35 7.14
N ILE A 124 -1.90 8.16 7.05
CA ILE A 124 -0.46 7.99 6.79
C ILE A 124 -0.26 7.08 5.58
N GLN A 125 0.28 7.62 4.49
CA GLN A 125 0.45 6.92 3.21
C GLN A 125 1.55 5.86 3.29
N LEU A 126 2.67 6.17 3.94
CA LEU A 126 3.83 5.29 4.09
C LEU A 126 4.24 5.21 5.57
N CYS A 127 3.97 4.08 6.20
CA CYS A 127 4.54 3.72 7.49
C CYS A 127 4.61 2.20 7.62
N ARG A 128 5.43 1.71 8.57
CA ARG A 128 5.33 0.33 9.01
C ARG A 128 4.01 0.17 9.76
N ARG A 129 3.10 -0.62 9.22
CA ARG A 129 1.74 -0.76 9.76
C ARG A 129 1.73 -1.45 11.11
N HIS A 130 0.86 -0.99 12.00
CA HIS A 130 0.75 -1.50 13.37
C HIS A 130 0.52 -3.02 13.43
N TYR A 131 -0.27 -3.60 12.51
CA TYR A 131 -0.54 -5.04 12.51
C TYR A 131 0.74 -5.88 12.28
N LEU A 132 1.77 -5.31 11.65
CA LEU A 132 3.04 -6.01 11.41
C LEU A 132 3.88 -6.17 12.67
N SER A 133 3.67 -5.33 13.70
CA SER A 133 4.31 -5.46 15.02
C SER A 133 3.37 -6.06 16.06
N ARG A 134 2.07 -5.77 15.99
CA ARG A 134 1.08 -6.22 16.97
C ARG A 134 0.69 -7.69 16.83
N VAL A 135 0.59 -8.20 15.60
CA VAL A 135 0.26 -9.60 15.36
C VAL A 135 1.54 -10.44 15.40
N LEU A 136 1.82 -11.05 16.55
CA LEU A 136 3.07 -11.81 16.78
C LEU A 136 3.10 -13.12 16.00
N ILE A 137 1.97 -13.84 15.94
CA ILE A 137 1.85 -15.11 15.23
C ILE A 137 2.01 -14.87 13.73
N THR A 138 3.06 -15.45 13.15
CA THR A 138 3.44 -15.25 11.74
C THR A 138 2.32 -15.62 10.78
N ASP A 139 1.65 -16.75 10.98
CA ASP A 139 0.56 -17.20 10.11
C ASP A 139 -0.65 -16.26 10.11
N HIS A 140 -1.00 -15.72 11.29
CA HIS A 140 -2.08 -14.74 11.42
C HIS A 140 -1.72 -13.43 10.71
N ARG A 141 -0.48 -12.96 10.92
CA ARG A 141 0.04 -11.76 10.27
C ARG A 141 0.10 -11.92 8.76
N LEU A 142 0.53 -13.08 8.27
CA LEU A 142 0.58 -13.40 6.84
C LEU A 142 -0.81 -13.43 6.22
N ALA A 143 -1.79 -14.08 6.86
CA ALA A 143 -3.16 -14.12 6.38
C ALA A 143 -3.79 -12.72 6.30
N LEU A 144 -3.59 -11.88 7.33
CA LEU A 144 -4.05 -10.50 7.32
C LEU A 144 -3.35 -9.65 6.25
N THR A 145 -2.03 -9.80 6.10
CA THR A 145 -1.26 -9.08 5.07
C THR A 145 -1.75 -9.44 3.67
N ARG A 146 -2.00 -10.74 3.41
CA ARG A 146 -2.52 -11.23 2.13
C ARG A 146 -3.92 -10.70 1.84
N LEU A 147 -4.77 -10.59 2.87
CA LEU A 147 -6.10 -9.98 2.75
C LEU A 147 -5.99 -8.50 2.36
N LEU A 148 -5.18 -7.73 3.08
CA LEU A 148 -5.03 -6.29 2.83
C LEU A 148 -4.31 -5.97 1.52
N CYS A 149 -3.42 -6.85 1.06
CA CYS A 149 -2.63 -6.65 -0.16
C CYS A 149 -3.25 -7.29 -1.41
N ALA A 150 -4.56 -7.55 -1.43
CA ALA A 150 -5.26 -8.19 -2.56
C ALA A 150 -4.61 -9.51 -3.04
N SER A 151 -3.95 -10.26 -2.14
CA SER A 151 -3.37 -11.55 -2.49
C SER A 151 -4.40 -12.68 -2.50
N PHE A 152 -5.59 -12.43 -1.94
CA PHE A 152 -6.76 -13.25 -2.19
C PHE A 152 -7.54 -12.66 -3.36
N TYR A 153 -7.82 -13.50 -4.34
CA TYR A 153 -8.75 -13.16 -5.41
C TYR A 153 -10.17 -13.30 -4.89
N PHE A 154 -10.95 -12.22 -4.91
CA PHE A 154 -12.37 -12.21 -4.57
C PHE A 154 -13.16 -12.04 -5.86
N ARG A 155 -14.01 -13.02 -6.20
CA ARG A 155 -14.79 -13.01 -7.44
C ARG A 155 -15.75 -11.82 -7.56
N GLY A 156 -16.10 -11.19 -6.45
CA GLY A 156 -17.00 -10.04 -6.43
C GLY A 156 -16.34 -8.68 -6.66
N LEU A 157 -15.00 -8.62 -6.71
CA LEU A 157 -14.28 -7.36 -6.87
C LEU A 157 -13.99 -7.09 -8.34
N HIS A 158 -14.94 -6.46 -9.02
CA HIS A 158 -14.86 -6.04 -10.42
C HIS A 158 -15.20 -4.56 -10.56
N THR A 159 -14.55 -3.87 -11.51
CA THR A 159 -14.89 -2.47 -11.86
C THR A 159 -16.32 -2.35 -12.38
N ASP A 160 -16.79 -3.38 -13.09
CA ASP A 160 -18.16 -3.50 -13.54
C ASP A 160 -18.69 -4.91 -13.21
N THR A 161 -19.50 -5.01 -12.17
CA THR A 161 -20.13 -6.27 -11.77
C THR A 161 -21.36 -6.60 -12.62
N SER A 162 -21.92 -5.62 -13.35
CA SER A 162 -23.15 -5.82 -14.13
C SER A 162 -22.94 -6.61 -15.41
N SER A 163 -21.70 -6.60 -15.93
CA SER A 163 -21.28 -7.37 -17.11
C SER A 163 -20.90 -8.82 -16.80
N VAL A 164 -20.84 -9.23 -15.54
CA VAL A 164 -20.40 -10.56 -15.13
C VAL A 164 -21.58 -11.36 -14.54
N PRO A 165 -21.86 -12.58 -15.04
CA PRO A 165 -22.92 -13.41 -14.48
C PRO A 165 -22.72 -13.72 -13.00
N PHE A 166 -23.81 -13.70 -12.21
CA PHE A 166 -23.76 -13.97 -10.77
C PHE A 166 -23.06 -15.29 -10.42
N SER A 167 -23.24 -16.35 -11.22
CA SER A 167 -22.57 -17.64 -11.02
C SER A 167 -21.05 -17.52 -10.94
N GLN A 168 -20.46 -16.58 -11.70
CA GLN A 168 -19.02 -16.31 -11.71
C GLN A 168 -18.60 -15.38 -10.55
N LEU A 169 -19.51 -14.58 -10.02
CA LEU A 169 -19.29 -13.69 -8.87
C LEU A 169 -19.55 -14.37 -7.52
N SER A 170 -20.26 -15.50 -7.53
CA SER A 170 -20.75 -16.17 -6.32
C SER A 170 -19.62 -16.65 -5.40
N CYS A 171 -19.89 -16.55 -4.09
CA CYS A 171 -19.01 -16.98 -3.01
C CYS A 171 -18.69 -18.46 -3.11
N ARG A 172 -17.40 -18.80 -3.23
CA ARG A 172 -16.95 -20.20 -3.28
C ARG A 172 -17.24 -21.00 -2.01
N LYS A 173 -17.47 -20.33 -0.87
CA LYS A 173 -17.74 -21.01 0.40
C LYS A 173 -19.21 -21.39 0.56
N CYS A 174 -20.15 -20.54 0.16
CA CYS A 174 -21.58 -20.79 0.39
C CYS A 174 -22.46 -20.75 -0.87
N GLY A 175 -22.00 -20.16 -1.98
CA GLY A 175 -22.76 -20.01 -3.22
C GLY A 175 -23.94 -19.02 -3.16
N MET A 176 -24.21 -18.40 -2.00
CA MET A 176 -25.45 -17.66 -1.76
C MET A 176 -25.41 -16.18 -2.14
N ASP A 177 -24.22 -15.59 -2.25
CA ASP A 177 -24.04 -14.15 -2.46
C ASP A 177 -22.71 -13.89 -3.18
N VAL A 178 -22.48 -12.65 -3.61
CA VAL A 178 -21.25 -12.23 -4.29
C VAL A 178 -20.05 -12.32 -3.35
N GLU A 179 -18.94 -12.85 -3.86
CA GLU A 179 -17.71 -13.06 -3.11
C GLU A 179 -16.92 -11.77 -2.88
N THR A 180 -17.28 -11.01 -1.85
CA THR A 180 -16.49 -9.87 -1.38
C THR A 180 -15.79 -10.18 -0.04
N PRO A 181 -14.80 -9.39 0.40
CA PRO A 181 -14.25 -9.52 1.74
C PRO A 181 -15.34 -9.41 2.82
N GLY A 182 -16.24 -8.42 2.72
CA GLY A 182 -17.36 -8.28 3.65
C GLY A 182 -18.21 -9.54 3.74
N HIS A 183 -18.55 -10.13 2.59
CA HIS A 183 -19.30 -11.38 2.56
C HIS A 183 -18.50 -12.53 3.18
N VAL A 184 -17.34 -12.87 2.63
CA VAL A 184 -16.57 -14.07 2.99
C VAL A 184 -16.26 -14.13 4.49
N PHE A 185 -15.87 -13.00 5.07
CA PHE A 185 -15.50 -12.95 6.49
C PHE A 185 -16.73 -12.70 7.36
N MET A 186 -17.56 -11.72 7.02
CA MET A 186 -18.49 -11.16 8.01
C MET A 186 -19.97 -11.52 7.79
N GLN A 187 -20.35 -12.10 6.65
CA GLN A 187 -21.75 -12.47 6.37
C GLN A 187 -21.93 -13.93 5.92
N CYS A 188 -20.88 -14.58 5.39
CA CYS A 188 -20.93 -15.94 4.87
C CYS A 188 -21.44 -16.92 5.93
N ARG A 189 -22.34 -17.81 5.51
CA ARG A 189 -23.04 -18.79 6.35
C ARG A 189 -22.40 -20.18 6.32
N GLU A 190 -21.24 -20.34 5.69
CA GLU A 190 -20.51 -21.59 5.75
C GLU A 190 -20.10 -21.88 7.20
N GLU A 191 -20.24 -23.14 7.61
CA GLU A 191 -20.16 -23.57 9.00
C GLU A 191 -18.86 -23.16 9.71
N ARG A 192 -17.70 -23.35 9.07
CA ARG A 192 -16.40 -22.99 9.62
C ARG A 192 -16.23 -21.49 9.75
N THR A 193 -16.73 -20.71 8.79
CA THR A 193 -16.75 -19.24 8.89
C THR A 193 -17.64 -18.80 10.06
N VAL A 194 -18.82 -19.39 10.23
CA VAL A 194 -19.74 -19.06 11.33
C VAL A 194 -19.10 -19.40 12.68
N ALA A 195 -18.49 -20.57 12.83
CA ALA A 195 -17.77 -20.95 14.04
C ALA A 195 -16.64 -19.96 14.37
N ALA A 196 -15.82 -19.60 13.37
CA ALA A 196 -14.74 -18.63 13.55
C ALA A 196 -15.28 -17.24 13.94
N ARG A 197 -16.42 -16.80 13.39
CA ARG A 197 -17.05 -15.52 13.73
C ARG A 197 -17.61 -15.50 15.15
N ARG A 198 -18.19 -16.62 15.61
CA ARG A 198 -18.65 -16.77 17.00
C ARG A 198 -17.48 -16.65 17.97
N GLU A 199 -16.35 -17.30 17.69
CA GLU A 199 -15.14 -17.14 18.51
C GLU A 199 -14.65 -15.70 18.56
N LEU A 200 -14.62 -15.01 17.40
CA LEU A 200 -14.27 -13.59 17.34
C LEU A 200 -15.22 -12.77 18.23
N GLN A 201 -16.52 -13.00 18.12
CA GLN A 201 -17.53 -12.29 18.92
C GLN A 201 -17.32 -12.48 20.42
N VAL A 202 -17.10 -13.72 20.87
CA VAL A 202 -16.81 -14.01 22.28
C VAL A 202 -15.58 -13.25 22.76
N THR A 203 -14.50 -13.27 21.97
CA THR A 203 -13.25 -12.57 22.30
C THR A 203 -13.47 -11.05 22.37
N LEU A 204 -14.19 -10.48 21.41
CA LEU A 204 -14.47 -9.03 21.38
C LEU A 204 -15.33 -8.56 22.55
N VAL A 205 -16.34 -9.34 22.93
CA VAL A 205 -17.20 -9.01 24.07
C VAL A 205 -16.44 -9.14 25.39
N HIS A 206 -15.72 -10.24 25.59
CA HIS A 206 -15.03 -10.53 26.85
C HIS A 206 -13.83 -9.61 27.08
N ASP A 207 -12.95 -9.47 26.08
CA ASP A 207 -11.66 -8.79 26.27
C ASP A 207 -11.72 -7.28 25.95
N PHE A 208 -12.69 -6.85 25.13
CA PHE A 208 -12.75 -5.48 24.59
C PHE A 208 -14.11 -4.80 24.80
N GLN A 209 -15.07 -5.46 25.46
CA GLN A 209 -16.43 -4.96 25.67
C GLN A 209 -17.11 -4.49 24.38
N ARG A 210 -16.77 -5.13 23.25
CA ARG A 210 -17.20 -4.73 21.92
C ARG A 210 -18.13 -5.78 21.32
N VAL A 211 -19.37 -5.38 21.08
CA VAL A 211 -20.37 -6.24 20.42
C VAL A 211 -20.29 -6.04 18.90
N LEU A 212 -20.30 -7.14 18.15
CA LEU A 212 -20.43 -7.07 16.70
C LEU A 212 -21.87 -6.71 16.32
N PRO A 213 -22.10 -5.62 15.57
CA PRO A 213 -23.43 -5.25 15.13
C PRO A 213 -23.98 -6.25 14.10
N GLN A 214 -25.30 -6.22 13.89
CA GLN A 214 -25.89 -6.91 12.75
C GLN A 214 -25.43 -6.24 11.45
N MET A 215 -25.11 -7.05 10.45
CA MET A 215 -24.50 -6.59 9.21
C MET A 215 -25.52 -6.63 8.09
N HIS A 216 -26.10 -5.47 7.82
CA HIS A 216 -27.22 -5.32 6.88
C HIS A 216 -26.79 -5.19 5.42
N SER A 217 -25.54 -4.80 5.15
CA SER A 217 -24.99 -4.65 3.79
C SER A 217 -23.53 -5.09 3.71
N ARG A 218 -23.06 -5.32 2.48
CA ARG A 218 -21.65 -5.66 2.20
C ARG A 218 -20.70 -4.54 2.63
N GLU A 219 -21.10 -3.29 2.39
CA GLU A 219 -20.33 -2.10 2.77
C GLU A 219 -20.18 -1.98 4.29
N HIS A 220 -21.28 -2.18 5.04
CA HIS A 220 -21.23 -2.20 6.51
C HIS A 220 -20.32 -3.31 7.04
N ALA A 221 -20.34 -4.48 6.41
CA ALA A 221 -19.45 -5.58 6.77
C ALA A 221 -17.98 -5.20 6.57
N GLU A 222 -17.62 -4.57 5.46
CA GLU A 222 -16.25 -4.12 5.18
C GLU A 222 -15.82 -2.96 6.07
N GLU A 223 -16.72 -2.03 6.38
CA GLU A 223 -16.45 -0.95 7.34
C GLU A 223 -16.17 -1.50 8.74
N LEU A 224 -16.97 -2.48 9.18
CA LEU A 224 -16.73 -3.17 10.43
C LEU A 224 -15.36 -3.88 10.41
N MET A 225 -15.00 -4.55 9.31
CA MET A 225 -13.66 -5.13 9.16
C MET A 225 -12.57 -4.07 9.28
N ARG A 226 -12.69 -2.93 8.57
CA ARG A 226 -11.73 -1.83 8.66
C ARG A 226 -11.59 -1.33 10.11
N SER A 227 -12.70 -1.17 10.82
CA SER A 227 -12.71 -0.70 12.21
C SER A 227 -12.11 -1.69 13.23
N LEU A 228 -12.02 -2.98 12.89
CA LEU A 228 -11.38 -4.01 13.72
C LEU A 228 -9.92 -4.22 13.33
N ILE A 229 -9.62 -4.11 12.04
CA ILE A 229 -8.25 -4.26 11.52
C ILE A 229 -7.40 -3.05 11.86
N PHE A 230 -7.95 -1.83 11.77
CA PHE A 230 -7.24 -0.57 12.01
C PHE A 230 -7.44 -0.03 13.42
N ASP A 231 -7.69 -0.92 14.37
CA ASP A 231 -7.71 -0.62 15.79
C ASP A 231 -6.57 -1.37 16.50
N TRP A 232 -5.90 -0.67 17.42
CA TRP A 232 -4.65 -1.14 18.03
C TRP A 232 -4.80 -2.44 18.84
N ASN A 233 -6.01 -2.70 19.32
CA ASN A 233 -6.33 -3.76 20.25
C ASN A 233 -7.00 -4.94 19.54
N THR A 234 -8.03 -4.65 18.74
CA THR A 234 -8.83 -5.66 18.06
C THR A 234 -8.18 -6.28 16.82
N VAL A 235 -7.07 -5.72 16.33
CA VAL A 235 -6.30 -6.29 15.21
C VAL A 235 -5.79 -7.70 15.48
N VAL A 236 -5.45 -8.03 16.73
CA VAL A 236 -4.91 -9.35 17.10
C VAL A 236 -5.99 -10.44 16.98
N PRO A 237 -7.16 -10.34 17.65
CA PRO A 237 -8.22 -11.32 17.47
C PRO A 237 -8.75 -11.32 16.03
N MET A 238 -8.79 -10.16 15.36
CA MET A 238 -9.18 -10.08 13.96
C MET A 238 -8.24 -10.85 13.04
N ALA A 239 -6.91 -10.77 13.25
CA ALA A 239 -5.94 -11.51 12.46
C ALA A 239 -6.06 -13.04 12.66
N ARG A 240 -6.30 -13.49 13.90
CA ARG A 240 -6.60 -14.90 14.20
C ARG A 240 -7.85 -15.37 13.47
N PHE A 241 -8.91 -14.57 13.51
CA PHE A 241 -10.15 -14.85 12.81
C PHE A 241 -9.95 -14.96 11.28
N VAL A 242 -9.26 -13.98 10.68
CA VAL A 242 -8.93 -13.98 9.24
C VAL A 242 -8.18 -15.26 8.87
N TYR A 243 -7.17 -15.64 9.64
CA TYR A 243 -6.43 -16.89 9.41
C TYR A 243 -7.32 -18.12 9.42
N LYS A 244 -8.23 -18.24 10.39
CA LYS A 244 -9.16 -19.38 10.47
C LYS A 244 -10.08 -19.47 9.25
N VAL A 245 -10.64 -18.34 8.82
CA VAL A 245 -11.52 -18.29 7.64
C VAL A 245 -10.73 -18.67 6.37
N VAL A 246 -9.56 -18.06 6.16
CA VAL A 246 -8.71 -18.34 5.00
C VAL A 246 -8.23 -19.78 4.97
N ARG A 247 -7.87 -20.38 6.11
CA ARG A 247 -7.45 -21.78 6.17
C ARG A 247 -8.54 -22.75 5.69
N SER A 248 -9.80 -22.37 5.83
CA SER A 248 -10.95 -23.13 5.32
C SER A 248 -11.33 -22.77 3.87
N TRP A 249 -10.71 -21.75 3.28
CA TRP A 249 -11.01 -21.24 1.95
C TRP A 249 -10.13 -21.99 0.93
N ARG A 250 -10.76 -22.91 0.20
CA ARG A 250 -10.17 -23.61 -0.94
C ARG A 250 -10.49 -22.89 -2.23
#